data_AF-V1GQI7-F1
#
_entry.id   AF-V1GQI7-F1
#
_cell.length_a   1.000
_cell.length_b   1.000
_cell.length_c   1.000
_cell.angle_alpha   90.00
_cell.angle_beta   90.00
_cell.angle_gamma   90.00
#
_symmetry.space_group_name_H-M   'P 1'
#
loop_
_entity.id
_entity.type
_entity.pdbx_description
1 polymer ?
#
loop_
_entity_poly.entity_id
_entity_poly.type
_entity_poly.pdbx_seq_one_letter_code
_entity_poly.pdbx_strand_id
1 'polypeptide(L)' 'MKKILKKIISAIYHDFISPHFLVVVFVLTFFLSYHFLSDYNGGLPILLSIIVTCAFSFIFDKYL' A
#
# COMPACT_ATOMS: atom_id res chain seq x y z
N MET A 1 -26.80 8.38 -15.12
CA MET A 1 -25.43 8.84 -15.44
C MET A 1 -24.47 8.86 -14.25
N LYS A 2 -24.88 9.29 -13.04
CA LYS A 2 -23.99 9.31 -11.85
C LYS A 2 -23.37 7.95 -11.47
N LYS A 3 -24.10 6.84 -11.65
CA LYS A 3 -23.61 5.47 -11.34
C LYS A 3 -22.47 5.01 -12.26
N ILE A 4 -22.53 5.36 -13.55
CA ILE A 4 -21.50 4.97 -14.53
C ILE A 4 -20.20 5.72 -14.25
N LEU A 5 -20.30 7.04 -14.01
CA LEU A 5 -19.14 7.87 -13.67
C LEU A 5 -18.45 7.38 -12.38
N LYS A 6 -19.22 7.04 -11.34
CA LYS A 6 -18.67 6.48 -10.09
C LYS A 6 -17.91 5.18 -10.35
N LYS A 7 -18.43 4.30 -11.21
CA LYS A 7 -17.80 3.02 -11.55
C LYS A 7 -16.49 3.22 -12.32
N ILE A 8 -16.44 4.20 -13.22
CA ILE A 8 -15.21 4.54 -13.97
C ILE A 8 -14.14 5.13 -13.04
N ILE A 9 -14.51 6.04 -12.14
CA ILE A 9 -13.57 6.63 -11.18
C ILE A 9 -13.00 5.56 -10.24
N SER A 10 -13.85 4.66 -9.74
CA SER A 10 -13.43 3.53 -8.91
C SER A 10 -12.49 2.59 -9.68
N ALA A 11 -12.80 2.25 -10.93
CA ALA A 11 -11.93 1.42 -11.76
C ALA A 11 -10.56 2.07 -12.01
N ILE A 12 -10.53 3.35 -12.38
CA ILE A 12 -9.26 4.09 -12.56
C ILE A 12 -8.45 4.11 -11.26
N TYR A 13 -9.12 4.28 -10.12
CA TYR A 13 -8.46 4.26 -8.84
C TYR A 13 -7.84 2.90 -8.53
N HIS A 14 -8.60 1.81 -8.67
CA HIS A 14 -8.11 0.46 -8.36
C HIS A 14 -7.03 -0.02 -9.34
N ASP A 15 -7.19 0.29 -10.64
CA ASP A 15 -6.28 -0.23 -11.67
C ASP A 15 -4.99 0.61 -11.78
N PHE A 16 -5.07 1.93 -11.57
CA PHE A 16 -3.94 2.83 -11.78
C PHE A 16 -3.40 3.46 -10.50
N ILE A 17 -4.23 3.97 -9.60
CA ILE A 17 -3.72 4.76 -8.45
C ILE A 17 -3.31 3.86 -7.29
N SER A 18 -4.15 2.89 -6.94
CA SER A 18 -3.95 1.97 -5.81
C SER A 18 -2.61 1.21 -5.88
N PRO A 19 -2.19 0.61 -7.01
CA PRO A 19 -0.94 -0.15 -7.06
C PRO A 19 0.28 0.73 -6.80
N HIS A 20 0.30 1.94 -7.37
CA HIS A 20 1.40 2.89 -7.17
C HIS A 20 1.44 3.37 -5.71
N PHE A 21 0.29 3.63 -5.11
CA PHE A 21 0.20 4.00 -3.70
C PHE A 21 0.74 2.89 -2.79
N LEU A 22 0.38 1.63 -3.04
CA LEU A 22 0.87 0.48 -2.27
C LEU A 22 2.39 0.31 -2.39
N VAL A 23 2.95 0.50 -3.60
CA VAL A 23 4.40 0.48 -3.79
C VAL A 23 5.08 1.61 -3.01
N VAL A 24 4.51 2.82 -3.01
CA VAL A 24 5.05 3.95 -2.23
C VAL A 24 5.02 3.63 -0.73
N VAL A 25 3.90 3.11 -0.21
CA VAL A 25 3.79 2.69 1.20
C VAL A 25 4.83 1.63 1.54
N PHE A 26 5.01 0.64 0.67
CA PHE A 26 5.99 -0.42 0.86
C PHE A 26 7.42 0.15 0.96
N VAL A 27 7.83 0.96 -0.03
CA VAL A 27 9.18 1.54 -0.08
C VAL A 27 9.44 2.46 1.12
N LEU A 28 8.46 3.28 1.49
CA LEU A 28 8.59 4.22 2.59
C LEU A 28 8.70 3.49 3.94
N THR A 29 7.85 2.47 4.15
CA THR A 29 7.90 1.62 5.36
C THR A 29 9.23 0.88 5.44
N PHE A 30 9.72 0.36 4.32
CA PHE A 30 11.01 -0.33 4.25
C PHE A 30 12.14 0.62 4.65
N PHE A 31 12.24 1.79 4.02
CA PHE A 31 13.30 2.75 4.33
C PHE A 31 13.30 3.19 5.79
N LEU A 32 12.12 3.52 6.34
CA LEU A 32 12.00 3.94 7.73
C LEU A 32 12.39 2.81 8.69
N SER A 33 11.92 1.60 8.43
CA SER A 33 12.16 0.46 9.32
C SER A 33 13.55 -0.15 9.18
N TYR A 34 14.18 -0.02 8.00
CA TYR A 34 15.51 -0.54 7.72
C TYR A 34 16.54 0.03 8.70
N HIS A 35 16.49 1.34 8.96
CA HIS A 35 17.42 2.00 9.88
C HIS A 35 17.34 1.43 11.31
N PHE A 36 16.18 0.93 11.75
CA PHE A 36 16.01 0.46 13.13
C PHE A 36 16.06 -1.06 13.29
N LEU A 37 15.60 -1.80 12.28
CA LEU A 37 15.41 -3.25 12.37
C LEU A 37 16.49 -4.06 11.66
N SER A 38 17.24 -3.46 10.73
CA SER A 38 18.25 -4.20 9.95
C SER A 38 19.38 -4.74 10.82
N ASP A 39 19.77 -4.00 11.87
CA ASP A 39 20.80 -4.41 12.83
C ASP A 39 20.39 -5.61 13.69
N TYR A 40 19.08 -5.82 13.89
CA TYR A 40 18.55 -6.96 14.64
C TYR A 40 18.36 -8.18 13.73
N ASN A 41 17.72 -7.98 12.58
CA ASN A 41 17.52 -9.03 11.57
C ASN A 41 17.15 -8.37 10.23
N GLY A 42 17.97 -8.60 9.20
CA GLY A 42 17.77 -8.03 7.86
C GLY A 42 16.42 -8.37 7.19
N GLY A 43 15.72 -9.42 7.64
CA GLY A 43 14.39 -9.78 7.15
C GLY A 43 13.22 -9.02 7.79
N LEU A 44 13.41 -8.42 8.98
CA LEU A 44 12.35 -7.71 9.70
C LEU A 44 11.82 -6.46 8.97
N PRO A 45 12.66 -5.60 8.38
CA PRO A 45 12.16 -4.46 7.59
C PRO A 45 11.24 -4.88 6.44
N ILE A 46 11.60 -5.99 5.76
CA ILE A 46 10.82 -6.53 4.64
C ILE A 46 9.48 -7.04 5.15
N LEU A 47 9.49 -7.86 6.21
CA LEU A 47 8.28 -8.42 6.80
C LEU A 47 7.31 -7.31 7.25
N LEU A 48 7.82 -6.29 7.95
CA LEU A 48 7.01 -5.16 8.38
C LEU A 48 6.42 -4.40 7.20
N SER A 49 7.20 -4.18 6.14
CA SER A 49 6.74 -3.49 4.93
C SER A 49 5.62 -4.26 4.23
N ILE A 50 5.70 -5.59 4.17
CA ILE A 50 4.61 -6.45 3.65
C ILE A 50 3.36 -6.29 4.50
N ILE A 51 3.47 -6.40 5.83
CA ILE A 51 2.33 -6.31 6.76
C ILE A 51 1.63 -4.96 6.62
N VAL A 52 2.37 -3.86 6.64
CA VAL A 52 1.83 -2.49 6.52
C VAL A 52 1.17 -2.30 5.16
N THR A 53 1.80 -2.75 4.07
CA THR A 53 1.23 -2.65 2.72
C THR A 53 -0.08 -3.43 2.59
N CYS A 54 -0.16 -4.64 3.13
CA CYS A 54 -1.39 -5.42 3.15
C CYS A 54 -2.49 -4.75 3.99
N ALA A 55 -2.14 -4.20 5.16
CA ALA A 55 -3.09 -3.47 6.01
C ALA A 55 -3.66 -2.24 5.28
N PHE A 56 -2.81 -1.46 4.61
CA PHE A 56 -3.23 -0.32 3.80
C PHE A 56 -4.08 -0.76 2.61
N SER A 57 -3.71 -1.83 1.90
CA SER A 57 -4.52 -2.37 0.80
C SER A 57 -5.93 -2.73 1.26
N PHE A 58 -6.07 -3.37 2.43
CA PHE A 58 -7.36 -3.75 2.99
C PHE A 58 -8.19 -2.52 3.41
N ILE A 59 -7.55 -1.52 4.00
CA ILE A 59 -8.19 -0.24 4.35
C ILE A 59 -8.71 0.42 3.06
N PHE A 60 -7.87 0.57 2.04
CA PHE A 60 -8.28 1.21 0.79
C PHE A 60 -9.41 0.46 0.08
N ASP A 61 -9.39 -0.87 0.07
CA ASP A 61 -10.49 -1.67 -0.50
C ASP A 61 -11.82 -1.49 0.24
N LYS A 62 -11.77 -1.17 1.55
CA LYS A 62 -12.97 -0.92 2.36
C LYS A 62 -13.54 0.49 2.18
N TYR A 63 -12.69 1.49 1.92
CA TYR A 63 -13.08 2.91 1.89
C TYR A 63 -13.37 3.46 0.48
N LEU A 64 -13.00 2.75 -0.59
CA LEU A 64 -13.29 3.11 -1.99
C LEU A 64 -14.36 2.22 -2.62
#